data_AF-A0A3D0P1J2-F1
#
_entry.id   AF-A0A3D0P1J2-F1
#
_cell.length_a   1.000
_cell.length_b   1.000
_cell.length_c   1.000
_cell.angle_alpha   90.00
_cell.angle_beta   90.00
_cell.angle_gamma   90.00
#
_symmetry.space_group_name_H-M   'P 1'
#
loop_
_entity.id
_entity.type
_entity.pdbx_description
1 polymer ?
#
loop_
_entity_poly.entity_id
_entity_poly.type
_entity_poly.pdbx_seq_one_letter_code
_entity_poly.pdbx_strand_id
1 'polypeptide(L)'
;PGDYDGDGKTDYAVVREGSTPDANLVWYIRRSSDGGFNAYSFGLTGSDLLVQGDYDGDGKTDIAVWRNTTGQFFVLNSSNLSLTVNQWGSPNDFPVASYDTH
;
A
#
# COMPACT_ATOMS: atom_id res chain seq x y z
N PRO A 1 7.77 -2.19 -4.01
CA PRO A 1 7.81 -2.49 -5.46
C PRO A 1 6.63 -3.39 -5.81
N GLY A 2 6.13 -3.34 -7.04
CA GLY A 2 4.99 -4.14 -7.51
C GLY A 2 4.66 -3.76 -8.96
N ASP A 3 3.89 -4.59 -9.67
CA ASP A 3 3.37 -4.24 -10.99
C ASP A 3 2.10 -3.40 -10.81
N TYR A 4 2.19 -2.07 -10.82
CA TYR A 4 1.07 -1.17 -10.52
C TYR A 4 0.29 -0.77 -11.78
N ASP A 5 0.88 -0.91 -12.97
CA ASP A 5 0.21 -0.57 -14.23
C ASP A 5 -0.33 -1.78 -14.99
N GLY A 6 0.07 -3.00 -14.62
CA GLY A 6 -0.38 -4.26 -15.18
C GLY A 6 0.35 -4.66 -16.46
N ASP A 7 1.58 -4.19 -16.66
CA ASP A 7 2.38 -4.53 -17.84
C ASP A 7 3.16 -5.86 -17.70
N GLY A 8 3.03 -6.53 -16.55
CA GLY A 8 3.73 -7.77 -16.21
C GLY A 8 5.15 -7.54 -15.68
N LYS A 9 5.57 -6.31 -15.43
CA LYS A 9 6.87 -5.97 -14.84
C LYS A 9 6.71 -5.20 -13.54
N THR A 10 7.70 -5.35 -12.68
CA THR A 10 7.75 -4.62 -11.42
C THR A 10 8.09 -3.15 -11.64
N ASP A 11 7.24 -2.27 -11.12
CA ASP A 11 7.43 -0.84 -11.03
C ASP A 11 8.14 -0.43 -9.74
N TYR A 12 8.76 0.75 -9.78
CA TYR A 12 9.36 1.37 -8.61
C TYR A 12 8.30 2.11 -7.80
N ALA A 13 8.36 1.97 -6.48
CA ALA A 13 7.52 2.73 -5.56
C ALA A 13 8.32 3.18 -4.35
N VAL A 14 8.10 4.43 -3.91
CA VAL A 14 8.57 4.95 -2.62
C VAL A 14 7.40 5.57 -1.87
N VAL A 15 7.44 5.51 -0.55
CA VAL A 15 6.46 6.17 0.32
C VAL A 15 7.15 7.27 1.09
N ARG A 16 6.49 8.42 1.19
CA ARG A 16 6.92 9.55 2.01
C ARG A 16 5.96 9.72 3.18
N GLU A 17 6.54 9.78 4.37
CA GLU A 17 5.84 10.10 5.61
C GLU A 17 5.43 11.58 5.67
N GLY A 18 4.31 11.84 6.32
CA GLY A 18 3.89 13.19 6.66
C GLY A 18 4.57 13.69 7.95
N SER A 19 4.39 14.98 8.26
CA SER A 19 5.12 15.62 9.36
C SER A 19 4.64 15.23 10.77
N THR A 20 3.54 14.48 10.89
CA THR A 20 2.98 14.04 12.17
C THR A 20 2.50 12.59 12.08
N PRO A 21 2.35 11.86 13.22
CA PRO A 21 1.87 10.47 13.20
C PRO A 21 0.50 10.28 12.52
N ASP A 22 -0.38 11.27 12.60
CA ASP A 22 -1.72 11.23 11.97
C ASP A 22 -1.73 11.82 10.55
N ALA A 23 -0.57 12.25 10.03
CA ALA A 23 -0.46 12.75 8.67
C ALA A 23 -0.48 11.59 7.66
N ASN A 24 -0.98 11.89 6.46
CA ASN A 24 -1.08 10.89 5.40
C ASN A 24 0.30 10.46 4.89
N LEU A 25 0.42 9.18 4.59
CA LEU A 25 1.47 8.66 3.73
C LEU A 25 1.20 9.08 2.28
N VAL A 26 2.27 9.39 1.53
CA VAL A 26 2.18 9.66 0.09
C VAL A 26 3.02 8.63 -0.67
N TRP A 27 2.35 7.87 -1.52
CA TRP A 27 2.94 6.87 -2.41
C TRP A 27 3.34 7.53 -3.72
N TYR A 28 4.55 7.24 -4.18
CA TYR A 28 5.13 7.73 -5.43
C TYR A 28 5.50 6.51 -6.26
N ILE A 29 4.81 6.30 -7.39
CA ILE A 29 4.98 5.12 -8.24
C ILE A 29 5.50 5.57 -9.60
N ARG A 30 6.55 4.90 -10.08
CA ARG A 30 7.10 5.11 -11.42
C ARG A 30 6.95 3.83 -12.23
N ARG A 31 6.09 3.92 -13.25
CA ARG A 31 5.73 2.84 -14.17
C ARG A 31 6.91 2.40 -15.02
N SER A 32 7.04 1.10 -15.21
CA SER A 32 8.08 0.48 -16.00
C SER A 32 7.75 0.50 -17.50
N SER A 33 6.46 0.53 -17.85
CA SER A 33 5.98 0.51 -19.24
C SER A 33 6.37 1.75 -20.03
N ASP A 34 6.25 2.93 -19.41
CA ASP A 34 6.45 4.23 -20.07
C ASP A 34 7.25 5.25 -19.25
N GLY A 35 7.68 4.90 -18.04
CA GLY A 35 8.36 5.83 -17.14
C GLY A 35 7.43 6.88 -16.53
N GLY A 36 6.12 6.76 -16.75
CA GLY A 36 5.07 7.61 -16.20
C GLY A 36 5.01 7.52 -14.67
N PHE A 37 4.34 8.50 -14.07
CA PHE A 37 4.39 8.72 -12.64
C PHE A 37 3.00 8.95 -12.05
N ASN A 38 2.71 8.26 -10.94
CA ASN A 38 1.48 8.40 -10.18
C ASN A 38 1.79 8.70 -8.71
N ALA A 39 0.94 9.52 -8.08
CA ALA A 39 1.01 9.81 -6.64
C ALA A 39 -0.35 9.56 -5.97
N TYR A 40 -0.33 8.91 -4.81
CA TYR A 40 -1.54 8.63 -4.02
C TYR A 40 -1.32 8.98 -2.56
N SER A 41 -2.26 9.71 -1.96
CA SER A 41 -2.30 9.96 -0.52
C SER A 41 -3.14 8.86 0.14
N PHE A 42 -2.50 7.91 0.81
CA PHE A 42 -3.20 6.76 1.39
C PHE A 42 -2.45 6.12 2.56
N GLY A 43 -3.13 5.95 3.69
CA GLY A 43 -2.58 5.46 4.95
C GLY A 43 -2.06 6.57 5.87
N LEU A 44 -1.69 6.20 7.10
CA LEU A 44 -1.26 7.09 8.18
C LEU A 44 0.19 6.83 8.59
N THR A 45 0.97 7.91 8.76
CA THR A 45 2.41 7.85 9.03
C THR A 45 2.78 7.01 10.25
N GLY A 46 2.09 7.17 11.38
CA GLY A 46 2.51 6.60 12.65
C GLY A 46 1.91 5.24 13.00
N SER A 47 0.89 4.77 12.27
CA SER A 47 0.12 3.57 12.66
C SER A 47 -0.04 2.52 11.58
N ASP A 48 0.28 2.87 10.33
CA ASP A 48 0.05 2.03 9.17
C ASP A 48 1.37 1.48 8.61
N LEU A 49 1.43 0.17 8.38
CA LEU A 49 2.56 -0.53 7.75
C LEU A 49 2.24 -0.82 6.28
N LEU A 50 3.23 -0.72 5.39
CA LEU A 50 3.04 -0.94 3.96
C LEU A 50 2.85 -2.44 3.67
N VAL A 51 1.79 -2.79 2.94
CA VAL A 51 1.45 -4.19 2.61
C VAL A 51 0.85 -4.33 1.21
N GLN A 52 1.34 -3.54 0.26
CA GLN A 52 0.90 -3.61 -1.14
C GLN A 52 0.90 -5.04 -1.70
N GLY A 53 -0.06 -5.33 -2.59
CA GLY A 53 -0.25 -6.65 -3.21
C GLY A 53 -1.51 -6.65 -4.07
N ASP A 54 -1.73 -7.70 -4.87
CA ASP A 54 -2.95 -7.87 -5.67
C ASP A 54 -4.04 -8.52 -4.81
N TYR A 55 -4.87 -7.71 -4.14
CA TYR A 55 -5.95 -8.16 -3.25
C TYR A 55 -7.30 -8.26 -3.95
N ASP A 56 -7.50 -7.52 -5.05
CA ASP A 56 -8.75 -7.57 -5.81
C ASP A 56 -8.71 -8.54 -7.03
N GLY A 57 -7.53 -9.08 -7.33
CA GLY A 57 -7.33 -10.14 -8.32
C GLY A 57 -7.29 -9.64 -9.76
N ASP A 58 -7.07 -8.34 -9.97
CA ASP A 58 -7.03 -7.74 -11.31
C ASP A 58 -5.68 -7.89 -12.02
N GLY A 59 -4.68 -8.49 -11.35
CA GLY A 59 -3.34 -8.68 -11.87
C GLY A 59 -2.43 -7.47 -11.68
N LYS A 60 -2.87 -6.44 -10.96
CA LYS A 60 -2.07 -5.28 -10.58
C LYS A 60 -1.88 -5.21 -9.07
N THR A 61 -0.85 -4.49 -8.66
CA THR A 61 -0.55 -4.26 -7.25
C THR A 61 -1.47 -3.16 -6.72
N ASP A 62 -2.25 -3.49 -5.70
CA ASP A 62 -3.03 -2.51 -4.93
C ASP A 62 -2.15 -1.75 -3.95
N ILE A 63 -2.55 -0.50 -3.68
CA ILE A 63 -1.97 0.26 -2.57
C ILE A 63 -2.65 -0.19 -1.29
N ALA A 64 -1.89 -0.73 -0.35
CA ALA A 64 -2.46 -1.26 0.87
C ALA A 64 -1.60 -0.96 2.10
N VAL A 65 -2.29 -0.78 3.22
CA VAL A 65 -1.67 -0.62 4.53
C VAL A 65 -2.31 -1.52 5.59
N TRP A 66 -1.50 -1.93 6.57
CA TRP A 66 -1.95 -2.59 7.78
C TRP A 66 -1.94 -1.61 8.94
N ARG A 67 -3.10 -1.39 9.54
CA ARG A 67 -3.22 -0.54 10.72
C ARG A 67 -2.95 -1.34 11.97
N ASN A 68 -1.77 -1.15 12.55
CA ASN A 68 -1.30 -1.92 13.70
C ASN A 68 -2.14 -1.68 14.97
N THR A 69 -2.78 -0.51 15.08
CA THR A 69 -3.62 -0.16 16.23
C THR A 69 -4.98 -0.85 16.23
N THR A 70 -5.46 -1.32 15.08
CA THR A 70 -6.79 -1.94 14.95
C THR A 70 -6.75 -3.36 14.39
N GLY A 71 -5.62 -3.82 13.85
CA GLY A 71 -5.51 -5.17 13.29
C GLY A 71 -6.19 -5.32 11.92
N GLN A 72 -6.18 -4.27 11.11
CA GLN A 72 -6.95 -4.16 9.87
C GLN A 72 -6.08 -3.90 8.65
N PHE A 73 -6.42 -4.54 7.53
CA PHE A 73 -5.96 -4.17 6.21
C PHE A 73 -6.87 -3.10 5.63
N PHE A 74 -6.28 -2.02 5.13
CA PHE A 74 -6.93 -1.01 4.30
C PHE A 74 -6.30 -1.09 2.91
N VAL A 75 -7.12 -1.36 1.90
CA VAL A 75 -6.67 -1.59 0.52
C VAL A 75 -7.38 -0.61 -0.39
N LEU A 76 -6.62 0.12 -1.19
CA LEU A 76 -7.11 0.93 -2.28
C LEU A 76 -6.91 0.15 -3.58
N ASN A 77 -8.01 -0.39 -4.09
CA ASN A 77 -8.02 -1.27 -5.26
C ASN A 77 -7.51 -0.56 -6.52
N SER A 78 -6.59 -1.17 -7.25
CA SER A 78 -6.03 -0.74 -8.53
C SER A 78 -7.10 -0.58 -9.61
N SER A 79 -8.08 -1.48 -9.63
CA SER A 79 -9.09 -1.60 -10.69
C SER A 79 -10.06 -0.42 -10.74
N ASN A 80 -10.38 0.17 -9.59
CA ASN A 80 -11.46 1.15 -9.46
C ASN A 80 -11.27 2.21 -8.36
N LEU A 81 -10.15 2.20 -7.64
CA LEU A 81 -9.85 3.10 -6.52
C LEU A 81 -10.86 3.01 -5.36
N SER A 82 -11.60 1.91 -5.25
CA SER A 82 -12.47 1.66 -4.10
C SER A 82 -11.65 1.24 -2.89
N LEU A 83 -12.14 1.61 -1.70
CA LEU A 83 -11.55 1.21 -0.44
C LEU A 83 -12.15 -0.11 0.02
N THR A 84 -11.29 -1.11 0.23
CA THR A 84 -11.62 -2.36 0.90
C THR A 84 -10.99 -2.36 2.30
N VAL A 85 -11.74 -2.75 3.33
CA VAL A 85 -11.24 -2.87 4.71
C VAL A 85 -11.50 -4.28 5.22
N ASN A 86 -10.45 -4.98 5.65
CA ASN A 86 -10.53 -6.34 6.15
C ASN A 86 -9.97 -6.43 7.57
N GLN A 87 -10.78 -6.87 8.53
CA GLN A 87 -10.32 -7.23 9.88
C GLN A 87 -9.78 -8.66 9.85
N TRP A 88 -8.56 -8.86 10.32
CA TRP A 88 -7.98 -10.21 10.40
C TRP A 88 -7.21 -10.46 11.70
N GLY A 89 -6.41 -9.49 12.14
CA GLY A 89 -5.58 -9.64 13.35
C GLY A 89 -6.08 -8.79 14.51
N SER A 90 -5.27 -8.78 15.55
CA SER A 90 -5.44 -7.98 16.76
C SER A 90 -4.48 -6.78 16.74
N PRO A 91 -4.72 -5.77 17.59
CA PRO A 91 -3.73 -4.71 17.80
C PRO A 91 -2.36 -5.29 18.16
N ASN A 92 -1.31 -4.78 17.53
CA ASN A 92 0.10 -5.23 17.66
C ASN A 92 0.47 -6.54 16.93
N ASP A 93 -0.45 -7.15 16.17
CA ASP A 93 -0.05 -8.16 15.19
C ASP A 93 0.66 -7.49 14.01
N PHE A 94 1.60 -8.20 13.39
CA PHE A 94 2.30 -7.73 12.21
C PHE A 94 1.90 -8.54 10.98
N PRO A 95 1.62 -7.89 9.83
CA PRO A 95 1.33 -8.60 8.60
C PRO A 95 2.63 -9.19 8.07
N VAL A 96 2.56 -10.39 7.51
CA VAL A 96 3.75 -11.06 6.94
C VAL A 96 4.40 -10.21 5.85
N ALA A 97 3.59 -9.49 5.05
CA ALA A 97 4.07 -8.65 3.95
C ALA A 97 4.94 -7.46 4.38
N SER A 98 4.87 -7.02 5.65
CA SER A 98 5.71 -5.93 6.16
C SER A 98 6.93 -6.43 6.93
N TYR A 99 7.19 -7.74 6.96
CA TYR A 99 8.35 -8.31 7.64
C TYR A 99 9.58 -8.32 6.71
N ASP A 100 10.08 -7.13 6.39
CA ASP A 100 11.45 -6.96 5.89
C ASP A 100 12.24 -6.24 7.00
N THR A 101 12.71 -7.06 7.94
CA THR A 101 13.72 -6.89 9.01
C THR A 101 13.96 -5.50 9.63
N HIS A 102 13.78 -5.45 10.97
CA HIS A 102 14.56 -4.56 11.84
C HIS A 102 16.07 -4.80 11.64
#